data_AF-A0A517T3Z0-F1
#
_entry.id   AF-A0A517T3Z0-F1
#
_cell.length_a   1.000
_cell.length_b   1.000
_cell.length_c   1.000
_cell.angle_alpha   90.00
_cell.angle_beta   90.00
_cell.angle_gamma   90.00
#
_symmetry.space_group_name_H-M   'P 1'
#
loop_
_entity.id
_entity.type
_entity.pdbx_description
1 polymer ?
#
loop_
_entity_poly.entity_id
_entity_poly.type
_entity_poly.pdbx_seq_one_letter_code
_entity_poly.pdbx_strand_id
1 'polypeptide(L)'
;MNSTPLALRRFSLSLPVFLSGLLLLWGTAGCWKPPVEIIEDESVSVEDCNELLDNVLPLMEPEILGQRGDRTRVVQLLNQWIESPGCDFSSLSESLDEEDLALLNSKLPSEAIERIQLLRFVDPDVGHVRDRLFDRTMTEGVATTADGDAARVRALFDHVVRNVALVGDPSDALPLSTYDIRLFGRARAEDRAWVFGDLLKQLRLDSFIIRPQQGPDEAWWVGVAIGSDILLFDMTAGIPVPSREPESSEDLSAAILATTLAITPATLAEAVADPTILTDYRPDLEPIAAEEFKPPRIELIASLSDWTAAMDVLEQSLPGEMAVLLYEPLHDTEAGKGLINRVADAGGDLLDANDITIWNYPEQQIEAAANLSETNQQRFRIRSLAFDAPLEEGEGGKMVPVGAQRVARQNQLAGRYNLAVSKYTLARIDFQTARVGVELPVDLRMMINGAGDDAFYWIAACQFARGKYPVVITTCENYIKEGGAWIDEARRLIVLSVAAQGNLAEAVKLADEFLTAYPNEIGLRVLRDKWQAKLDGNAEKETEEEVTEETEEENSEE
;
A
#
# COMPACT_ATOMS: atom_id res chain seq x y z
N MET A 1 -26.26 15.76 45.23
CA MET A 1 -26.49 15.39 46.64
C MET A 1 -27.73 14.52 46.72
N ASN A 2 -27.69 13.47 47.55
CA ASN A 2 -28.71 12.45 47.84
C ASN A 2 -28.68 11.16 47.01
N SER A 3 -27.69 10.33 47.37
CA SER A 3 -27.76 8.89 47.70
C SER A 3 -29.16 8.36 48.08
N THR A 4 -29.59 7.12 47.78
CA THR A 4 -29.13 5.75 48.15
C THR A 4 -30.13 4.72 47.50
N PRO A 5 -30.07 3.37 47.65
CA PRO A 5 -28.95 2.41 47.59
C PRO A 5 -29.27 1.07 46.84
N LEU A 6 -28.20 0.25 46.74
CA LEU A 6 -28.03 -1.19 46.51
C LEU A 6 -29.22 -2.18 46.53
N ALA A 7 -29.14 -3.17 45.62
CA ALA A 7 -29.55 -4.55 45.89
C ALA A 7 -28.51 -5.57 45.36
N LEU A 8 -27.89 -6.30 46.29
CA LEU A 8 -27.02 -7.46 46.09
C LEU A 8 -27.86 -8.73 45.81
N ARG A 9 -27.40 -9.61 44.91
CA ARG A 9 -27.71 -11.05 44.97
C ARG A 9 -26.44 -11.87 44.76
N ARG A 10 -26.00 -12.51 45.85
CA ARG A 10 -25.05 -13.63 45.88
C ARG A 10 -25.83 -14.93 45.68
N PHE A 11 -25.29 -15.86 44.90
CA PHE A 11 -25.61 -17.29 45.02
C PHE A 11 -24.31 -18.02 45.37
N SER A 12 -24.28 -18.58 46.57
CA SER A 12 -23.32 -19.59 47.01
C SER A 12 -24.01 -20.94 47.02
N LEU A 13 -23.39 -21.97 46.46
CA LEU A 13 -23.72 -23.36 46.78
C LEU A 13 -22.42 -24.14 46.96
N SER A 14 -22.36 -24.81 48.09
CA SER A 14 -21.24 -25.52 48.67
C SER A 14 -21.43 -27.04 48.52
N LEU A 15 -20.38 -27.73 48.05
CA LEU A 15 -19.78 -29.01 48.51
C LEU A 15 -20.66 -30.29 48.67
N PRO A 16 -20.12 -31.50 48.39
CA PRO A 16 -19.12 -32.10 49.29
C PRO A 16 -17.98 -32.91 48.65
N VAL A 17 -16.91 -33.00 49.46
CA VAL A 17 -15.74 -33.90 49.40
C VAL A 17 -16.17 -35.34 49.69
N PHE A 18 -15.64 -36.30 48.93
CA PHE A 18 -15.43 -37.67 49.42
C PHE A 18 -14.00 -38.12 49.09
N LEU A 19 -13.33 -38.61 50.12
CA LEU A 19 -11.94 -39.05 50.13
C LEU A 19 -11.91 -40.58 50.37
N SER A 20 -10.91 -41.24 49.79
CA SER A 20 -10.26 -42.51 50.20
C SER A 20 -10.55 -43.76 49.36
N GLY A 21 -9.47 -44.40 48.89
CA GLY A 21 -9.50 -45.78 48.39
C GLY A 21 -8.26 -46.21 47.59
N LEU A 22 -7.14 -46.42 48.28
CA LEU A 22 -5.86 -46.92 47.79
C LEU A 22 -5.95 -48.40 47.31
N LEU A 23 -5.36 -48.76 46.15
CA LEU A 23 -4.84 -50.12 45.90
C LEU A 23 -3.80 -50.15 44.78
N LEU A 24 -2.58 -50.55 45.16
CA LEU A 24 -1.43 -50.89 44.33
C LEU A 24 -1.66 -52.20 43.56
N LEU A 25 -1.30 -52.24 42.29
CA LEU A 25 -0.92 -53.47 41.58
C LEU A 25 0.19 -53.15 40.56
N TRP A 26 1.38 -53.67 40.84
CA TRP A 26 2.48 -53.79 39.88
C TRP A 26 2.17 -54.95 38.93
N GLY A 27 2.26 -54.70 37.62
CA GLY A 27 2.17 -55.71 36.58
C GLY A 27 3.12 -55.37 35.43
N THR A 28 4.19 -56.15 35.32
CA THR A 28 5.12 -56.17 34.19
C THR A 28 4.43 -56.82 32.98
N ALA A 29 4.27 -56.09 31.87
CA ALA A 29 3.93 -56.66 30.57
C ALA A 29 4.67 -55.90 29.47
N GLY A 30 5.42 -56.64 28.65
CA GLY A 30 6.16 -56.09 27.52
C GLY A 30 5.22 -55.56 26.44
N CYS A 31 5.58 -54.41 25.86
CA CYS A 31 4.88 -53.85 24.71
C CYS A 31 5.14 -54.70 23.46
N TRP A 32 4.25 -55.66 23.24
CA TRP A 32 4.01 -56.23 21.91
C TRP A 32 3.20 -55.18 21.13
N LYS A 33 3.81 -54.56 20.12
CA LYS A 33 3.04 -53.72 19.16
C LYS A 33 2.10 -54.65 18.37
N PRO A 34 0.78 -54.45 18.41
CA PRO A 34 -0.09 -55.10 17.44
C PRO A 34 0.28 -54.60 16.03
N PRO A 35 0.08 -55.41 14.98
CA PRO A 35 0.15 -54.90 13.61
C PRO A 35 -0.81 -53.72 13.49
N VAL A 36 -0.35 -52.65 12.87
CA VAL A 36 -1.17 -51.50 12.51
C VAL A 36 -2.36 -52.03 11.70
N GLU A 37 -3.56 -51.89 12.24
CA GLU A 37 -4.78 -52.02 11.45
C GLU A 37 -4.68 -50.98 10.33
N ILE A 38 -4.67 -51.46 9.10
CA ILE A 38 -4.87 -50.61 7.93
C ILE A 38 -6.32 -50.17 8.04
N ILE A 39 -6.53 -48.94 8.52
CA ILE A 39 -7.82 -48.27 8.45
C ILE A 39 -8.10 -48.09 6.95
N GLU A 40 -9.14 -48.76 6.46
CA GLU A 40 -9.68 -48.55 5.12
C GLU A 40 -10.12 -47.08 4.99
N ASP A 41 -9.76 -46.46 3.86
CA ASP A 41 -10.08 -45.08 3.44
C ASP A 41 -11.38 -44.55 4.04
N GLU A 42 -11.25 -43.71 5.06
CA GLU A 42 -12.27 -42.71 5.36
C GLU A 42 -12.17 -41.69 4.24
N SER A 43 -13.18 -41.67 3.36
CA SER A 43 -13.30 -40.67 2.30
C SER A 43 -13.26 -39.29 2.94
N VAL A 44 -12.15 -38.58 2.75
CA VAL A 44 -11.98 -37.18 3.14
C VAL A 44 -13.15 -36.40 2.55
N SER A 45 -13.92 -35.77 3.44
CA SER A 45 -15.11 -35.02 3.08
C SER A 45 -14.73 -33.61 2.63
N VAL A 46 -15.60 -32.94 1.89
CA VAL A 46 -15.43 -31.51 1.52
C VAL A 46 -15.25 -30.62 2.76
N GLU A 47 -15.76 -31.04 3.92
CA GLU A 47 -15.61 -30.34 5.20
C GLU A 47 -14.14 -30.31 5.65
N ASP A 48 -13.37 -31.37 5.36
CA ASP A 48 -11.95 -31.46 5.71
C ASP A 48 -11.08 -30.51 4.87
N CYS A 49 -11.48 -30.23 3.61
CA CYS A 49 -10.77 -29.29 2.74
C CYS A 49 -10.88 -27.84 3.22
N ASN A 50 -12.09 -27.44 3.63
CA ASN A 50 -12.32 -26.11 4.19
C ASN A 50 -11.62 -25.96 5.54
N GLU A 51 -11.62 -26.99 6.39
CA GLU A 51 -10.91 -26.96 7.66
C GLU A 51 -9.39 -26.77 7.48
N LEU A 52 -8.78 -27.45 6.50
CA LEU A 52 -7.37 -27.25 6.18
C LEU A 52 -7.08 -25.80 5.77
N LEU A 53 -7.91 -25.21 4.91
CA LEU A 53 -7.73 -23.83 4.48
C LEU A 53 -7.95 -22.83 5.62
N ASP A 54 -9.02 -23.01 6.41
CA ASP A 54 -9.35 -22.17 7.57
C ASP A 54 -8.22 -22.14 8.62
N ASN A 55 -7.48 -23.24 8.75
CA ASN A 55 -6.32 -23.30 9.65
C ASN A 55 -5.09 -22.55 9.12
N VAL A 56 -4.98 -22.37 7.80
CA VAL A 56 -3.83 -21.74 7.14
C VAL A 56 -4.04 -20.24 6.93
N LEU A 57 -5.27 -19.82 6.61
CA LEU A 57 -5.60 -18.42 6.30
C LEU A 57 -5.14 -17.42 7.39
N PRO A 58 -5.36 -17.66 8.70
CA PRO A 58 -4.88 -16.74 9.74
C PRO A 58 -3.35 -16.60 9.75
N LEU A 59 -2.60 -17.62 9.32
CA LEU A 59 -1.13 -17.56 9.30
C LEU A 59 -0.59 -16.62 8.20
N MET A 60 -1.41 -16.28 7.21
CA MET A 60 -1.08 -15.39 6.10
C MET A 60 -1.50 -13.94 6.35
N GLU A 61 -2.22 -13.66 7.43
CA GLU A 61 -2.61 -12.29 7.77
C GLU A 61 -1.38 -11.38 7.92
N PRO A 62 -1.47 -10.10 7.47
CA PRO A 62 -0.39 -9.13 7.58
C PRO A 62 0.16 -8.96 9.01
N GLU A 63 -0.70 -9.11 10.02
CA GLU A 63 -0.38 -9.03 11.44
C GLU A 63 0.41 -10.26 11.94
N ILE A 64 0.32 -11.41 11.25
CA ILE A 64 0.86 -12.69 11.73
C ILE A 64 2.10 -13.11 10.93
N LEU A 65 2.03 -13.03 9.59
CA LEU A 65 3.08 -13.54 8.71
C LEU A 65 4.37 -12.69 8.83
N GLY A 66 5.50 -13.35 9.11
CA GLY A 66 6.78 -12.69 9.32
C GLY A 66 6.99 -12.08 10.72
N GLN A 67 5.98 -12.19 11.61
CA GLN A 67 6.15 -11.96 13.05
C GLN A 67 6.16 -13.28 13.83
N ARG A 68 5.14 -14.10 13.59
CA ARG A 68 4.92 -15.39 14.28
C ARG A 68 4.78 -16.54 13.29
N GLY A 69 4.31 -16.27 12.08
CA GLY A 69 4.19 -17.24 11.00
C GLY A 69 5.52 -17.48 10.28
N ASP A 70 5.90 -18.75 10.15
CA ASP A 70 7.00 -19.21 9.29
C ASP A 70 6.46 -19.47 7.88
N ARG A 71 6.96 -18.72 6.88
CA ARG A 71 6.55 -18.87 5.48
C ARG A 71 6.72 -20.30 4.98
N THR A 72 7.80 -20.98 5.38
CA THR A 72 8.07 -22.36 4.99
C THR A 72 6.94 -23.28 5.44
N ARG A 73 6.47 -23.09 6.67
CA ARG A 73 5.35 -23.85 7.22
C ARG A 73 4.05 -23.55 6.48
N VAL A 74 3.78 -22.29 6.15
CA VAL A 74 2.58 -21.90 5.40
C VAL A 74 2.59 -22.53 4.01
N VAL A 75 3.72 -22.48 3.29
CA VAL A 75 3.89 -23.15 1.98
C VAL A 75 3.61 -24.65 2.10
N GLN A 76 4.12 -25.31 3.14
CA GLN A 76 3.88 -26.74 3.36
C GLN A 76 2.39 -27.03 3.59
N LEU A 77 1.70 -26.21 4.39
CA LEU A 77 0.28 -26.41 4.68
C LEU A 77 -0.61 -26.13 3.46
N LEU A 78 -0.30 -25.10 2.67
CA LEU A 78 -1.01 -24.82 1.41
C LEU A 78 -0.82 -25.95 0.39
N ASN A 79 0.40 -26.48 0.26
CA ASN A 79 0.64 -27.62 -0.61
C ASN A 79 -0.02 -28.92 -0.08
N GLN A 80 -0.09 -29.11 1.24
CA GLN A 80 -0.86 -30.20 1.82
C GLN A 80 -2.36 -30.05 1.52
N TRP A 81 -2.88 -28.83 1.57
CA TRP A 81 -4.27 -28.55 1.20
C TRP A 81 -4.53 -28.86 -0.28
N ILE A 82 -3.67 -28.38 -1.19
CA ILE A 82 -3.88 -28.57 -2.64
C ILE A 82 -3.70 -30.02 -3.10
N GLU A 83 -2.85 -30.80 -2.42
CA GLU A 83 -2.58 -32.22 -2.71
C GLU A 83 -3.50 -33.18 -1.95
N SER A 84 -4.42 -32.67 -1.11
CA SER A 84 -5.28 -33.50 -0.27
C SER A 84 -6.27 -34.32 -1.11
N PRO A 85 -6.36 -35.67 -0.93
CA PRO A 85 -7.20 -36.54 -1.77
C PRO A 85 -8.71 -36.23 -1.77
N GLY A 86 -9.21 -35.48 -0.78
CA GLY A 86 -10.61 -35.05 -0.71
C GLY A 86 -10.89 -33.71 -1.42
N CYS A 87 -9.84 -33.02 -1.89
CA CYS A 87 -9.95 -31.69 -2.48
C CYS A 87 -9.71 -31.79 -3.99
N ASP A 88 -10.80 -31.82 -4.76
CA ASP A 88 -10.72 -31.85 -6.22
C ASP A 88 -10.76 -30.44 -6.81
N PHE A 89 -9.58 -29.94 -7.19
CA PHE A 89 -9.40 -28.63 -7.81
C PHE A 89 -9.27 -28.70 -9.34
N SER A 90 -9.43 -29.90 -9.94
CA SER A 90 -9.22 -30.09 -11.38
C SER A 90 -10.19 -29.31 -12.27
N SER A 91 -11.32 -28.88 -11.69
CA SER A 91 -12.32 -28.06 -12.36
C SER A 91 -12.15 -26.55 -12.15
N LEU A 92 -11.27 -26.13 -11.23
CA LEU A 92 -11.09 -24.72 -10.88
C LEU A 92 -9.99 -24.05 -11.70
N SER A 93 -8.97 -24.79 -12.12
CA SER A 93 -7.90 -24.26 -12.98
C SER A 93 -8.17 -24.58 -14.43
N GLU A 94 -8.25 -23.54 -15.27
CA GLU A 94 -8.33 -23.69 -16.72
C GLU A 94 -6.98 -24.15 -17.28
N SER A 95 -7.00 -25.04 -18.28
CA SER A 95 -5.80 -25.50 -18.97
C SER A 95 -5.48 -24.57 -20.14
N LEU A 96 -4.23 -24.11 -20.23
CA LEU A 96 -3.75 -23.28 -21.33
C LEU A 96 -3.83 -24.02 -22.67
N ASP A 97 -4.45 -23.41 -23.67
CA ASP A 97 -4.48 -23.96 -25.03
C ASP A 97 -3.24 -23.57 -25.87
N GLU A 98 -3.22 -23.94 -27.16
CA GLU A 98 -2.07 -23.65 -28.04
C GLU A 98 -1.90 -22.14 -28.32
N GLU A 99 -3.00 -21.39 -28.36
CA GLU A 99 -3.00 -19.94 -28.59
C GLU A 99 -2.52 -19.20 -27.35
N ASP A 100 -3.01 -19.59 -26.17
CA ASP A 100 -2.56 -19.05 -24.88
C ASP A 100 -1.06 -19.28 -24.69
N LEU A 101 -0.59 -20.50 -24.95
CA LEU A 101 0.82 -20.83 -24.86
C LEU A 101 1.64 -20.01 -25.85
N ALA A 102 1.17 -19.80 -27.08
CA ALA A 102 1.88 -18.98 -28.05
C ALA A 102 2.00 -17.52 -27.58
N LEU A 103 0.92 -16.95 -27.05
CA LEU A 103 0.92 -15.62 -26.45
C LEU A 103 1.89 -15.54 -25.27
N LEU A 104 1.78 -16.43 -24.29
CA LEU A 104 2.62 -16.43 -23.09
C LEU A 104 4.11 -16.64 -23.44
N ASN A 105 4.44 -17.54 -24.38
CA ASN A 105 5.82 -17.74 -24.86
C ASN A 105 6.41 -16.50 -25.55
N SER A 106 5.56 -15.61 -26.09
CA SER A 106 6.03 -14.35 -26.65
C SER A 106 6.35 -13.28 -25.59
N LYS A 107 5.80 -13.41 -24.37
CA LYS A 107 5.90 -12.41 -23.30
C LYS A 107 6.78 -12.85 -22.14
N LEU A 108 6.91 -14.15 -21.90
CA LEU A 108 7.53 -14.73 -20.71
C LEU A 108 8.62 -15.76 -21.07
N PRO A 109 9.65 -15.92 -20.22
CA PRO A 109 10.60 -17.01 -20.38
C PRO A 109 9.94 -18.37 -20.08
N SER A 110 10.47 -19.45 -20.67
CA SER A 110 9.89 -20.80 -20.50
C SER A 110 9.76 -21.25 -19.05
N GLU A 111 10.71 -20.88 -18.18
CA GLU A 111 10.68 -21.20 -16.74
C GLU A 111 9.49 -20.54 -16.02
N ALA A 112 9.09 -19.33 -16.43
CA ALA A 112 7.92 -18.65 -15.90
C ALA A 112 6.62 -19.34 -16.33
N ILE A 113 6.56 -19.82 -17.57
CA ILE A 113 5.39 -20.54 -18.10
C ILE A 113 5.20 -21.88 -17.40
N GLU A 114 6.29 -22.61 -17.17
CA GLU A 114 6.27 -23.81 -16.34
C GLU A 114 5.74 -23.48 -14.94
N ARG A 115 6.25 -22.42 -14.29
CA ARG A 115 5.78 -21.99 -12.97
C ARG A 115 4.29 -21.66 -12.93
N ILE A 116 3.78 -20.95 -13.93
CA ILE A 116 2.37 -20.54 -14.02
C ILE A 116 1.42 -21.75 -14.06
N GLN A 117 1.82 -22.82 -14.75
CA GLN A 117 1.02 -24.04 -14.89
C GLN A 117 1.09 -24.95 -13.64
N LEU A 118 2.05 -24.73 -12.74
CA LEU A 118 2.18 -25.56 -11.56
C LEU A 118 1.06 -25.25 -10.57
N LEU A 119 0.27 -26.29 -10.27
CA LEU A 119 -0.68 -26.28 -9.18
C LEU A 119 0.04 -26.53 -7.84
N ARG A 120 0.96 -25.63 -7.50
CA ARG A 120 1.82 -25.72 -6.31
C ARG A 120 2.27 -24.34 -5.84
N PHE A 121 2.25 -24.13 -4.53
CA PHE A 121 2.73 -22.91 -3.89
C PHE A 121 4.24 -22.94 -3.63
N VAL A 122 4.88 -21.79 -3.84
CA VAL A 122 6.28 -21.48 -3.47
C VAL A 122 6.36 -20.33 -2.45
N ASP A 123 7.55 -20.01 -1.93
CA ASP A 123 7.70 -18.95 -0.91
C ASP A 123 7.18 -17.56 -1.33
N PRO A 124 7.46 -17.07 -2.56
CA PRO A 124 6.91 -15.78 -3.02
C PRO A 124 5.38 -15.73 -2.99
N ASP A 125 4.71 -16.85 -3.24
CA ASP A 125 3.25 -16.95 -3.29
C ASP A 125 2.60 -16.63 -1.94
N VAL A 126 3.23 -17.04 -0.83
CA VAL A 126 2.74 -16.73 0.52
C VAL A 126 2.93 -15.24 0.84
N GLY A 127 4.01 -14.63 0.34
CA GLY A 127 4.20 -13.18 0.40
C GLY A 127 3.12 -12.44 -0.37
N HIS A 128 2.82 -12.89 -1.59
CA HIS A 128 1.78 -12.34 -2.45
C HIS A 128 0.42 -12.34 -1.75
N VAL A 129 -0.03 -13.47 -1.20
CA VAL A 129 -1.33 -13.57 -0.50
C VAL A 129 -1.42 -12.58 0.67
N ARG A 130 -0.38 -12.50 1.52
CA ARG A 130 -0.32 -11.51 2.61
C ARG A 130 -0.46 -10.08 2.07
N ASP A 131 0.29 -9.76 1.03
CA ASP A 131 0.33 -8.42 0.46
C ASP A 131 -1.04 -8.05 -0.13
N ARG A 132 -1.70 -8.96 -0.86
CA ARG A 132 -3.07 -8.78 -1.38
C ARG A 132 -4.11 -8.58 -0.28
N LEU A 133 -4.07 -9.37 0.80
CA LEU A 133 -4.98 -9.20 1.95
C LEU A 133 -4.83 -7.80 2.58
N PHE A 134 -3.60 -7.31 2.64
CA PHE A 134 -3.34 -5.96 3.12
C PHE A 134 -3.83 -4.90 2.14
N ASP A 135 -3.58 -5.08 0.85
CA ASP A 135 -4.01 -4.19 -0.23
C ASP A 135 -5.54 -4.01 -0.25
N ARG A 136 -6.30 -5.09 -0.04
CA ARG A 136 -7.77 -5.03 0.10
C ARG A 136 -8.18 -4.12 1.26
N THR A 137 -7.59 -4.35 2.43
CA THR A 137 -7.89 -3.59 3.65
C THR A 137 -7.55 -2.10 3.47
N MET A 138 -6.45 -1.79 2.78
CA MET A 138 -6.07 -0.42 2.43
C MET A 138 -7.06 0.21 1.46
N THR A 139 -7.43 -0.51 0.41
CA THR A 139 -8.35 -0.04 -0.61
C THR A 139 -9.73 0.24 -0.03
N GLU A 140 -10.28 -0.66 0.79
CA GLU A 140 -11.52 -0.43 1.53
C GLU A 140 -11.42 0.78 2.46
N GLY A 141 -10.29 0.97 3.13
CA GLY A 141 -10.08 2.10 4.03
C GLY A 141 -9.99 3.47 3.36
N VAL A 142 -9.47 3.50 2.13
CA VAL A 142 -9.08 4.74 1.44
C VAL A 142 -10.06 5.13 0.34
N ALA A 143 -10.54 4.15 -0.45
CA ALA A 143 -11.32 4.39 -1.66
C ALA A 143 -12.84 4.32 -1.43
N THR A 144 -13.32 3.77 -0.30
CA THR A 144 -14.76 3.52 -0.08
C THR A 144 -15.62 4.79 -0.12
N THR A 145 -15.10 5.94 0.29
CA THR A 145 -15.85 7.20 0.30
C THR A 145 -15.71 8.02 -0.99
N ALA A 146 -14.95 7.53 -1.97
CA ALA A 146 -14.73 8.23 -3.23
C ALA A 146 -15.79 7.83 -4.27
N ASP A 147 -16.37 8.83 -4.92
CA ASP A 147 -17.47 8.68 -5.87
C ASP A 147 -16.93 8.34 -7.27
N GLY A 148 -17.06 7.07 -7.65
CA GLY A 148 -16.63 6.56 -8.96
C GLY A 148 -15.12 6.27 -9.04
N ASP A 149 -14.72 5.58 -10.10
CA ASP A 149 -13.37 5.02 -10.20
C ASP A 149 -12.29 6.10 -10.34
N ALA A 150 -12.55 7.18 -11.08
CA ALA A 150 -11.58 8.29 -11.18
C ALA A 150 -11.25 8.90 -9.81
N ALA A 151 -12.26 9.09 -8.94
CA ALA A 151 -12.04 9.61 -7.60
C ALA A 151 -11.29 8.59 -6.72
N ARG A 152 -11.61 7.29 -6.83
CA ARG A 152 -10.94 6.20 -6.11
C ARG A 152 -9.47 6.08 -6.48
N VAL A 153 -9.15 6.11 -7.77
CA VAL A 153 -7.77 6.08 -8.29
C VAL A 153 -6.97 7.26 -7.74
N ARG A 154 -7.52 8.48 -7.80
CA ARG A 154 -6.86 9.68 -7.27
C ARG A 154 -6.65 9.61 -5.76
N ALA A 155 -7.61 9.06 -5.00
CA ALA A 155 -7.49 8.85 -3.57
C ALA A 155 -6.38 7.84 -3.22
N LEU A 156 -6.29 6.73 -3.94
CA LEU A 156 -5.22 5.75 -3.78
C LEU A 156 -3.85 6.34 -4.14
N PHE A 157 -3.77 7.07 -5.25
CA PHE A 157 -2.54 7.75 -5.68
C PHE A 157 -2.02 8.71 -4.60
N ASP A 158 -2.90 9.61 -4.14
CA ASP A 158 -2.59 10.57 -3.09
C ASP A 158 -2.18 9.87 -1.79
N HIS A 159 -2.83 8.75 -1.46
CA HIS A 159 -2.48 7.93 -0.31
C HIS A 159 -1.08 7.32 -0.43
N VAL A 160 -0.71 6.74 -1.58
CA VAL A 160 0.63 6.16 -1.80
C VAL A 160 1.70 7.23 -1.67
N VAL A 161 1.56 8.35 -2.38
CA VAL A 161 2.55 9.45 -2.38
C VAL A 161 2.75 10.02 -0.97
N ARG A 162 1.68 10.17 -0.18
CA ARG A 162 1.78 10.69 1.20
C ARG A 162 2.39 9.71 2.19
N ASN A 163 2.27 8.41 1.97
CA ASN A 163 2.72 7.40 2.93
C ASN A 163 4.05 6.76 2.57
N VAL A 164 4.53 6.91 1.34
CA VAL A 164 5.82 6.40 0.86
C VAL A 164 6.65 7.56 0.35
N ALA A 165 7.59 8.10 1.14
CA ALA A 165 8.52 9.13 0.70
C ALA A 165 9.58 8.56 -0.26
N LEU A 166 10.12 9.40 -1.15
CA LEU A 166 11.22 8.98 -2.01
C LEU A 166 12.53 8.95 -1.24
N VAL A 167 13.35 7.94 -1.47
CA VAL A 167 14.74 7.94 -1.00
C VAL A 167 15.55 8.96 -1.82
N GLY A 168 16.26 9.85 -1.14
CA GLY A 168 17.04 10.90 -1.80
C GLY A 168 18.26 10.37 -2.56
N ASP A 169 18.95 9.37 -2.01
CA ASP A 169 20.05 8.67 -2.67
C ASP A 169 19.59 7.27 -3.11
N PRO A 170 19.65 6.92 -4.41
CA PRO A 170 19.30 5.59 -4.89
C PRO A 170 20.10 4.44 -4.26
N SER A 171 21.34 4.71 -3.81
CA SER A 171 22.17 3.75 -3.07
C SER A 171 21.64 3.45 -1.67
N ASP A 172 20.79 4.34 -1.12
CA ASP A 172 20.09 4.14 0.13
C ASP A 172 18.82 3.28 0.02
N ALA A 173 18.39 2.97 -1.20
CA ALA A 173 17.29 2.03 -1.41
C ALA A 173 17.68 0.62 -0.94
N LEU A 174 16.69 -0.11 -0.42
CA LEU A 174 16.77 -1.54 -0.19
C LEU A 174 15.85 -2.23 -1.19
N PRO A 175 16.20 -3.41 -1.70
CA PRO A 175 15.21 -4.28 -2.31
C PRO A 175 14.19 -4.71 -1.25
N LEU A 176 12.91 -4.50 -1.52
CA LEU A 176 11.84 -4.67 -0.56
C LEU A 176 10.61 -5.31 -1.21
N SER A 177 9.85 -6.09 -0.44
CA SER A 177 8.49 -6.46 -0.84
C SER A 177 7.56 -5.25 -0.75
N THR A 178 6.43 -5.28 -1.46
CA THR A 178 5.44 -4.19 -1.39
C THR A 178 4.93 -3.95 0.04
N TYR A 179 4.78 -5.02 0.83
CA TYR A 179 4.49 -4.89 2.25
C TYR A 179 5.54 -4.08 3.02
N ASP A 180 6.82 -4.37 2.82
CA ASP A 180 7.90 -3.67 3.52
C ASP A 180 8.06 -2.22 3.04
N ILE A 181 7.83 -1.96 1.75
CA ILE A 181 7.76 -0.60 1.16
C ILE A 181 6.72 0.24 1.92
N ARG A 182 5.50 -0.28 2.05
CA ARG A 182 4.40 0.40 2.76
C ARG A 182 4.72 0.60 4.24
N LEU A 183 5.29 -0.43 4.87
CA LEU A 183 5.62 -0.42 6.29
C LEU A 183 6.68 0.65 6.61
N PHE A 184 7.80 0.65 5.88
CA PHE A 184 8.88 1.62 6.07
C PHE A 184 8.51 3.02 5.58
N GLY A 185 7.62 3.12 4.60
CA GLY A 185 7.18 4.39 4.06
C GLY A 185 8.28 5.17 3.34
N ARG A 186 9.34 4.50 2.86
CA ARG A 186 10.42 5.09 2.05
C ARG A 186 10.85 4.12 0.96
N ALA A 187 10.84 4.57 -0.28
CA ALA A 187 11.16 3.73 -1.42
C ALA A 187 11.56 4.54 -2.65
N ARG A 188 11.79 3.89 -3.79
CA ARG A 188 11.98 4.54 -5.09
C ARG A 188 10.64 4.90 -5.74
N ALA A 189 10.68 5.61 -6.86
CA ALA A 189 9.47 5.93 -7.62
C ALA A 189 8.83 4.67 -8.22
N GLU A 190 9.64 3.73 -8.68
CA GLU A 190 9.22 2.43 -9.19
C GLU A 190 8.51 1.61 -8.09
N ASP A 191 9.03 1.62 -6.87
CA ASP A 191 8.37 0.98 -5.72
C ASP A 191 6.97 1.59 -5.45
N ARG A 192 6.82 2.92 -5.59
CA ARG A 192 5.50 3.57 -5.50
C ARG A 192 4.57 3.13 -6.63
N ALA A 193 5.08 3.04 -7.86
CA ALA A 193 4.30 2.59 -9.01
C ALA A 193 3.79 1.16 -8.82
N TRP A 194 4.66 0.28 -8.32
CA TRP A 194 4.30 -1.11 -8.02
C TRP A 194 3.23 -1.19 -6.93
N VAL A 195 3.42 -0.51 -5.79
CA VAL A 195 2.41 -0.44 -4.72
C VAL A 195 1.07 0.12 -5.23
N PHE A 196 1.10 1.16 -6.06
CA PHE A 196 -0.11 1.75 -6.61
C PHE A 196 -0.85 0.80 -7.55
N GLY A 197 -0.14 0.15 -8.49
CA GLY A 197 -0.75 -0.83 -9.39
C GLY A 197 -1.37 -2.01 -8.63
N ASP A 198 -0.72 -2.47 -7.58
CA ASP A 198 -1.22 -3.55 -6.73
C ASP A 198 -2.47 -3.18 -5.93
N LEU A 199 -2.60 -1.93 -5.49
CA LEU A 199 -3.84 -1.44 -4.87
C LEU A 199 -4.97 -1.32 -5.91
N LEU A 200 -4.65 -0.89 -7.13
CA LEU A 200 -5.63 -0.77 -8.22
C LEU A 200 -6.21 -2.12 -8.65
N LYS A 201 -5.41 -3.20 -8.62
CA LYS A 201 -5.90 -4.57 -8.84
C LYS A 201 -7.06 -4.91 -7.90
N GLN A 202 -7.03 -4.48 -6.63
CA GLN A 202 -8.13 -4.72 -5.69
C GLN A 202 -9.43 -3.96 -6.04
N LEU A 203 -9.34 -2.94 -6.90
CA LEU A 203 -10.49 -2.27 -7.50
C LEU A 203 -10.89 -2.84 -8.87
N ARG A 204 -10.20 -3.88 -9.38
CA ARG A 204 -10.31 -4.40 -10.74
C ARG A 204 -10.05 -3.32 -11.80
N LEU A 205 -9.09 -2.44 -11.53
CA LEU A 205 -8.65 -1.39 -12.44
C LEU A 205 -7.28 -1.75 -13.01
N ASP A 206 -7.21 -1.81 -14.34
CA ASP A 206 -5.97 -2.14 -15.03
C ASP A 206 -4.99 -0.97 -14.98
N SER A 207 -3.73 -1.26 -14.67
CA SER A 207 -2.66 -0.27 -14.60
C SER A 207 -1.36 -0.79 -15.19
N PHE A 208 -0.60 0.12 -15.79
CA PHE A 208 0.60 -0.22 -16.56
C PHE A 208 1.56 0.96 -16.60
N ILE A 209 2.82 0.68 -16.86
CA ILE A 209 3.82 1.71 -17.13
C ILE A 209 3.75 2.13 -18.60
N ILE A 210 3.82 3.43 -18.84
CA ILE A 210 3.88 4.06 -20.15
C ILE A 210 5.24 4.70 -20.31
N ARG A 211 5.92 4.41 -21.42
CA ARG A 211 7.18 5.04 -21.82
C ARG A 211 7.13 5.59 -23.24
N PRO A 212 7.93 6.61 -23.55
CA PRO A 212 8.20 6.98 -24.94
C PRO A 212 8.82 5.80 -25.70
N GLN A 213 8.55 5.71 -27.00
CA GLN A 213 9.20 4.72 -27.88
C GLN A 213 10.70 4.95 -27.98
N GLN A 214 11.10 6.22 -27.97
CA GLN A 214 12.49 6.67 -28.00
C GLN A 214 12.65 7.74 -26.92
N GLY A 215 13.75 7.70 -26.16
CA GLY A 215 13.98 8.65 -25.08
C GLY A 215 14.73 8.02 -23.89
N PRO A 216 14.96 8.82 -22.84
CA PRO A 216 15.59 8.34 -21.61
C PRO A 216 14.69 7.32 -20.91
N ASP A 217 15.29 6.28 -20.33
CA ASP A 217 14.56 5.24 -19.59
C ASP A 217 13.89 5.79 -18.31
N GLU A 218 14.38 6.93 -17.82
CA GLU A 218 13.85 7.68 -16.69
C GLU A 218 12.52 8.40 -17.00
N ALA A 219 12.15 8.55 -18.29
CA ALA A 219 10.87 9.12 -18.69
C ALA A 219 9.79 8.04 -18.74
N TRP A 220 9.03 7.91 -17.65
CA TRP A 220 7.93 6.96 -17.54
C TRP A 220 6.81 7.45 -16.63
N TRP A 221 5.60 6.95 -16.87
CA TRP A 221 4.38 7.28 -16.14
C TRP A 221 3.56 6.02 -15.86
N VAL A 222 2.63 6.10 -14.90
CA VAL A 222 1.62 5.06 -14.70
C VAL A 222 0.35 5.48 -15.43
N GLY A 223 -0.12 4.61 -16.34
CA GLY A 223 -1.45 4.67 -16.92
C GLY A 223 -2.45 3.84 -16.11
N VAL A 224 -3.66 4.35 -15.94
CA VAL A 224 -4.77 3.65 -15.30
C VAL A 224 -6.00 3.70 -16.20
N ALA A 225 -6.49 2.53 -16.60
CA ALA A 225 -7.67 2.42 -17.46
C ALA A 225 -8.97 2.64 -16.65
N ILE A 226 -9.80 3.56 -17.11
CA ILE A 226 -11.13 3.85 -16.57
C ILE A 226 -12.12 3.98 -17.74
N GLY A 227 -12.89 2.92 -17.99
CA GLY A 227 -13.71 2.85 -19.19
C GLY A 227 -12.83 2.86 -20.45
N SER A 228 -13.00 3.87 -21.30
CA SER A 228 -12.18 4.09 -22.52
C SER A 228 -11.06 5.11 -22.34
N ASP A 229 -10.91 5.67 -21.14
CA ASP A 229 -9.89 6.67 -20.85
C ASP A 229 -8.73 6.04 -20.09
N ILE A 230 -7.51 6.50 -20.35
CA ILE A 230 -6.31 6.09 -19.60
C ILE A 230 -5.78 7.33 -18.89
N LEU A 231 -5.96 7.41 -17.57
CA LEU A 231 -5.47 8.52 -16.75
C LEU A 231 -3.97 8.36 -16.44
N LEU A 232 -3.23 9.46 -16.45
CA LEU A 232 -1.77 9.46 -16.31
C LEU A 232 -1.31 9.99 -14.94
N PHE A 233 -0.36 9.27 -14.34
CA PHE A 233 0.20 9.58 -13.02
C PHE A 233 1.73 9.53 -13.02
N ASP A 234 2.37 10.48 -12.36
CA ASP A 234 3.82 10.57 -12.22
C ASP A 234 4.26 10.26 -10.78
N MET A 235 4.82 9.06 -10.59
CA MET A 235 5.26 8.57 -9.28
C MET A 235 6.53 9.26 -8.77
N THR A 236 7.34 9.78 -9.69
CA THR A 236 8.56 10.53 -9.39
C THR A 236 8.21 11.92 -8.89
N ALA A 237 7.33 12.63 -9.61
CA ALA A 237 6.85 13.93 -9.19
C ALA A 237 5.88 13.86 -8.00
N GLY A 238 5.22 12.71 -7.80
CA GLY A 238 4.21 12.52 -6.77
C GLY A 238 2.93 13.32 -7.03
N ILE A 239 2.57 13.50 -8.31
CA ILE A 239 1.32 14.16 -8.75
C ILE A 239 0.72 13.39 -9.94
N PRO A 240 -0.60 13.50 -10.19
CA PRO A 240 -1.15 13.20 -11.51
C PRO A 240 -0.47 14.07 -12.57
N VAL A 241 -0.34 13.58 -13.81
CA VAL A 241 0.08 14.42 -14.93
C VAL A 241 -0.99 15.52 -15.10
N PRO A 242 -0.67 16.82 -15.02
CA PRO A 242 -1.69 17.86 -15.10
C PRO A 242 -2.33 17.93 -16.50
N SER A 243 -3.66 17.83 -16.58
CA SER A 243 -4.40 18.07 -17.83
C SER A 243 -4.25 19.53 -18.32
N ARG A 244 -4.32 19.72 -19.64
CA ARG A 244 -4.41 21.05 -20.29
C ARG A 244 -5.74 21.73 -20.03
N GLU A 245 -6.79 20.95 -19.81
CA GLU A 245 -8.16 21.42 -19.54
C GLU A 245 -8.54 21.05 -18.10
N PRO A 246 -7.93 21.70 -17.08
CA PRO A 246 -8.23 21.36 -15.70
C PRO A 246 -9.68 21.70 -15.36
N GLU A 247 -10.29 20.90 -14.50
CA GLU A 247 -11.58 21.23 -13.89
C GLU A 247 -11.46 22.55 -13.11
N SER A 248 -12.56 23.32 -13.07
CA SER A 248 -12.59 24.58 -12.33
C SER A 248 -12.19 24.36 -10.86
N SER A 249 -11.24 25.15 -10.39
CA SER A 249 -10.78 25.10 -8.99
C SER A 249 -11.61 25.98 -8.05
N GLU A 250 -12.65 26.65 -8.56
CA GLU A 250 -13.49 27.58 -7.78
C GLU A 250 -14.28 26.83 -6.70
N ASP A 251 -14.80 25.64 -7.02
CA ASP A 251 -15.63 24.83 -6.11
C ASP A 251 -14.82 23.89 -5.19
N LEU A 252 -13.50 23.84 -5.35
CA LEU A 252 -12.65 22.97 -4.55
C LEU A 252 -12.46 23.53 -3.13
N SER A 253 -12.70 22.69 -2.13
CA SER A 253 -12.39 23.03 -0.74
C SER A 253 -10.89 23.29 -0.55
N ALA A 254 -10.53 24.11 0.44
CA ALA A 254 -9.13 24.35 0.79
C ALA A 254 -8.36 23.04 1.08
N ALA A 255 -9.02 22.06 1.70
CA ALA A 255 -8.45 20.75 1.96
C ALA A 255 -8.07 20.00 0.67
N ILE A 256 -8.92 20.04 -0.36
CA ILE A 256 -8.63 19.42 -1.65
C ILE A 256 -7.50 20.19 -2.36
N LEU A 257 -7.60 21.52 -2.40
CA LEU A 257 -6.59 22.42 -3.00
C LEU A 257 -5.18 22.20 -2.45
N ALA A 258 -5.07 21.79 -1.19
CA ALA A 258 -3.79 21.53 -0.54
C ALA A 258 -3.14 20.20 -0.94
N THR A 259 -3.81 19.35 -1.72
CA THR A 259 -3.35 17.99 -2.03
C THR A 259 -3.29 17.74 -3.52
N THR A 260 -2.76 16.57 -3.90
CA THR A 260 -2.70 16.15 -5.31
C THR A 260 -4.09 15.94 -5.93
N LEU A 261 -5.14 15.83 -5.09
CA LEU A 261 -6.54 15.79 -5.50
C LEU A 261 -7.04 17.10 -6.14
N ALA A 262 -6.26 18.19 -6.13
CA ALA A 262 -6.55 19.41 -6.88
C ALA A 262 -6.02 19.41 -8.32
N ILE A 263 -5.36 18.32 -8.72
CA ILE A 263 -4.79 18.16 -10.05
C ILE A 263 -5.68 17.18 -10.81
N THR A 264 -6.30 17.66 -11.89
CA THR A 264 -7.02 16.82 -12.85
C THR A 264 -5.99 16.04 -13.66
N PRO A 265 -6.02 14.69 -13.64
CA PRO A 265 -5.10 13.88 -14.42
C PRO A 265 -5.35 14.07 -15.92
N ALA A 266 -4.29 14.20 -16.70
CA ALA A 266 -4.32 14.12 -18.15
C ALA A 266 -4.62 12.69 -18.61
N THR A 267 -5.19 12.55 -19.79
CA THR A 267 -5.39 11.27 -20.46
C THR A 267 -4.21 10.89 -21.37
N LEU A 268 -4.06 9.61 -21.69
CA LEU A 268 -3.13 9.16 -22.74
C LEU A 268 -3.43 9.80 -24.09
N ALA A 269 -4.72 10.00 -24.41
CA ALA A 269 -5.12 10.67 -25.64
C ALA A 269 -4.60 12.12 -25.71
N GLU A 270 -4.69 12.87 -24.60
CA GLU A 270 -4.07 14.20 -24.49
C GLU A 270 -2.56 14.15 -24.69
N ALA A 271 -1.86 13.23 -24.03
CA ALA A 271 -0.40 13.10 -24.15
C ALA A 271 0.05 12.66 -25.55
N VAL A 272 -0.73 11.84 -26.25
CA VAL A 272 -0.49 11.48 -27.66
C VAL A 272 -0.74 12.69 -28.56
N ALA A 273 -1.73 13.54 -28.26
CA ALA A 273 -1.98 14.75 -29.04
C ALA A 273 -0.89 15.81 -28.83
N ASP A 274 -0.42 15.96 -27.59
CA ASP A 274 0.62 16.90 -27.17
C ASP A 274 1.52 16.30 -26.07
N PRO A 275 2.64 15.64 -26.42
CA PRO A 275 3.50 14.99 -25.44
C PRO A 275 4.21 15.96 -24.49
N THR A 276 4.24 17.27 -24.80
CA THR A 276 4.87 18.25 -23.92
C THR A 276 4.18 18.33 -22.56
N ILE A 277 2.91 17.93 -22.47
CA ILE A 277 2.16 17.80 -21.21
C ILE A 277 2.85 16.88 -20.20
N LEU A 278 3.63 15.90 -20.66
CA LEU A 278 4.38 14.95 -19.84
C LEU A 278 5.61 15.58 -19.17
N THR A 279 6.11 16.70 -19.73
CA THR A 279 7.40 17.30 -19.36
C THR A 279 7.30 18.74 -18.90
N ASP A 280 6.22 19.47 -19.20
CA ASP A 280 6.06 20.89 -18.85
C ASP A 280 6.19 21.18 -17.35
N TYR A 281 5.84 20.20 -16.51
CA TYR A 281 5.97 20.27 -15.06
C TYR A 281 7.25 19.59 -14.51
N ARG A 282 8.04 18.94 -15.38
CA ARG A 282 9.27 18.17 -15.08
C ARG A 282 10.50 18.91 -15.60
N PRO A 283 11.04 19.90 -14.87
CA PRO A 283 12.23 20.63 -15.32
C PRO A 283 13.50 19.77 -15.41
N ASP A 284 13.45 18.56 -14.87
CA ASP A 284 14.51 17.55 -14.92
C ASP A 284 14.47 16.67 -16.19
N LEU A 285 13.39 16.75 -16.98
CA LEU A 285 13.23 16.02 -18.23
C LEU A 285 13.25 16.97 -19.43
N GLU A 286 13.91 16.55 -20.51
CA GLU A 286 13.82 17.24 -21.79
C GLU A 286 12.44 17.00 -22.42
N PRO A 287 11.88 17.98 -23.17
CA PRO A 287 10.63 17.81 -23.88
C PRO A 287 10.66 16.63 -24.85
N ILE A 288 9.60 15.82 -24.85
CA ILE A 288 9.46 14.65 -25.72
C ILE A 288 8.84 15.06 -27.06
N ALA A 289 9.45 14.68 -28.18
CA ALA A 289 8.86 14.91 -29.49
C ALA A 289 7.67 13.96 -29.75
N ALA A 290 6.67 14.43 -30.51
CA ALA A 290 5.50 13.61 -30.91
C ALA A 290 5.88 12.25 -31.51
N GLU A 291 6.96 12.24 -32.30
CA GLU A 291 7.40 11.05 -33.02
C GLU A 291 8.20 10.10 -32.13
N GLU A 292 8.70 10.59 -31.00
CA GLU A 292 9.38 9.78 -29.97
C GLU A 292 8.38 9.11 -29.03
N PHE A 293 7.16 9.64 -28.92
CA PHE A 293 6.11 9.09 -28.06
C PHE A 293 5.21 8.07 -28.77
N LYS A 294 5.05 8.11 -30.10
CA LYS A 294 4.07 7.27 -30.84
C LYS A 294 4.71 6.06 -31.56
N PRO A 295 4.19 4.84 -31.37
CA PRO A 295 3.28 4.41 -30.30
C PRO A 295 4.01 4.37 -28.95
N PRO A 296 3.33 4.57 -27.81
CA PRO A 296 3.98 4.45 -26.51
C PRO A 296 4.31 2.99 -26.19
N ARG A 297 5.40 2.75 -25.47
CA ARG A 297 5.71 1.43 -24.91
C ARG A 297 4.90 1.20 -23.65
N ILE A 298 4.24 0.05 -23.59
CA ILE A 298 3.38 -0.34 -22.46
C ILE A 298 3.97 -1.55 -21.76
N GLU A 299 4.10 -1.45 -20.43
CA GLU A 299 4.61 -2.54 -19.60
C GLU A 299 3.65 -2.81 -18.43
N LEU A 300 3.13 -4.04 -18.33
CA LEU A 300 2.17 -4.43 -17.29
C LEU A 300 2.83 -4.49 -15.91
N ILE A 301 2.16 -3.95 -14.89
CA ILE A 301 2.61 -3.98 -13.49
C ILE A 301 2.14 -5.28 -12.85
N ALA A 302 2.97 -6.33 -12.91
CA ALA A 302 2.65 -7.64 -12.35
C ALA A 302 3.90 -8.46 -12.01
N SER A 303 3.67 -9.53 -11.26
CA SER A 303 4.65 -10.53 -10.83
C SER A 303 4.16 -11.92 -11.22
N LEU A 304 5.05 -12.92 -11.17
CA LEU A 304 4.67 -14.28 -11.55
C LEU A 304 3.56 -14.87 -10.68
N SER A 305 3.49 -14.48 -9.40
CA SER A 305 2.45 -14.96 -8.48
C SER A 305 1.05 -14.48 -8.89
N ASP A 306 0.91 -13.38 -9.63
CA ASP A 306 -0.40 -12.94 -10.14
C ASP A 306 -1.03 -13.94 -11.15
N TRP A 307 -0.23 -14.85 -11.71
CA TRP A 307 -0.64 -15.67 -12.85
C TRP A 307 -0.64 -17.18 -12.59
N THR A 308 -0.31 -17.62 -11.38
CA THR A 308 -0.21 -19.07 -11.11
C THR A 308 -1.58 -19.71 -10.98
N ALA A 309 -1.73 -20.93 -11.51
CA ALA A 309 -2.91 -21.77 -11.30
C ALA A 309 -3.22 -21.97 -9.81
N ALA A 310 -2.19 -22.04 -8.96
CA ALA A 310 -2.36 -22.13 -7.51
C ALA A 310 -3.05 -20.89 -6.90
N MET A 311 -2.78 -19.68 -7.41
CA MET A 311 -3.48 -18.48 -6.96
C MET A 311 -4.92 -18.43 -7.44
N ASP A 312 -5.20 -18.89 -8.67
CA ASP A 312 -6.55 -18.99 -9.18
C ASP A 312 -7.42 -19.90 -8.30
N VAL A 313 -6.92 -21.11 -8.04
CA VAL A 313 -7.58 -22.08 -7.15
C VAL A 313 -7.75 -21.52 -5.74
N LEU A 314 -6.73 -20.84 -5.20
CA LEU A 314 -6.83 -20.22 -3.88
C LEU A 314 -7.92 -19.15 -3.86
N GLU A 315 -7.90 -18.19 -4.80
CA GLU A 315 -8.88 -17.09 -4.89
C GLU A 315 -10.32 -17.63 -4.90
N GLN A 316 -10.59 -18.61 -5.77
CA GLN A 316 -11.90 -19.24 -5.89
C GLN A 316 -12.33 -19.99 -4.62
N SER A 317 -11.36 -20.41 -3.79
CA SER A 317 -11.60 -21.13 -2.54
C SER A 317 -11.71 -20.23 -1.30
N LEU A 318 -11.44 -18.92 -1.42
CA LEU A 318 -11.45 -18.03 -0.26
C LEU A 318 -12.87 -17.77 0.27
N PRO A 319 -13.09 -17.85 1.60
CA PRO A 319 -14.38 -17.48 2.19
C PRO A 319 -14.63 -15.97 2.06
N GLY A 320 -15.90 -15.56 2.09
CA GLY A 320 -16.30 -14.17 1.78
C GLY A 320 -15.58 -13.08 2.60
N GLU A 321 -15.26 -13.32 3.87
CA GLU A 321 -14.50 -12.36 4.69
C GLU A 321 -13.03 -12.25 4.29
N MET A 322 -12.49 -13.23 3.58
CA MET A 322 -11.12 -13.28 3.06
C MET A 322 -11.05 -13.09 1.55
N ALA A 323 -12.20 -12.95 0.85
CA ALA A 323 -12.26 -12.73 -0.58
C ALA A 323 -11.38 -11.55 -1.00
N VAL A 324 -10.34 -11.83 -1.78
CA VAL A 324 -9.34 -10.88 -2.23
C VAL A 324 -8.86 -11.31 -3.61
N LEU A 325 -8.49 -10.34 -4.44
CA LEU A 325 -7.94 -10.64 -5.76
C LEU A 325 -6.49 -11.11 -5.62
N LEU A 326 -6.25 -12.38 -5.97
CA LEU A 326 -4.95 -13.05 -6.00
C LEU A 326 -4.50 -13.38 -7.43
N TYR A 327 -5.45 -13.61 -8.35
CA TYR A 327 -5.20 -14.08 -9.70
C TYR A 327 -5.69 -13.10 -10.76
N GLU A 328 -4.85 -12.86 -11.77
CA GLU A 328 -5.14 -11.96 -12.89
C GLU A 328 -4.53 -12.50 -14.18
N PRO A 329 -5.24 -13.30 -14.98
CA PRO A 329 -4.67 -13.95 -16.15
C PRO A 329 -4.20 -12.93 -17.20
N LEU A 330 -3.05 -13.20 -17.82
CA LEU A 330 -2.54 -12.41 -18.95
C LEU A 330 -3.36 -12.62 -20.24
N HIS A 331 -3.85 -13.85 -20.44
CA HIS A 331 -4.61 -14.31 -21.60
C HIS A 331 -6.11 -14.32 -21.28
N ASP A 332 -6.94 -14.41 -22.32
CA ASP A 332 -8.40 -14.51 -22.16
C ASP A 332 -8.75 -15.88 -21.57
N THR A 333 -9.71 -15.90 -20.64
CA THR A 333 -10.20 -17.13 -19.99
C THR A 333 -11.70 -17.26 -20.21
N GLU A 334 -12.30 -18.38 -19.80
CA GLU A 334 -13.77 -18.52 -19.81
C GLU A 334 -14.47 -17.42 -18.98
N ALA A 335 -13.78 -16.87 -17.97
CA ALA A 335 -14.32 -15.81 -17.11
C ALA A 335 -14.28 -14.41 -17.77
N GLY A 336 -13.51 -14.20 -18.83
CA GLY A 336 -13.44 -12.95 -19.56
C GLY A 336 -12.07 -12.62 -20.14
N LYS A 337 -11.90 -11.35 -20.54
CA LYS A 337 -10.65 -10.90 -21.17
C LYS A 337 -9.48 -10.86 -20.18
N GLY A 338 -8.32 -11.34 -20.63
CA GLY A 338 -7.05 -11.26 -19.94
C GLY A 338 -6.51 -9.84 -19.89
N LEU A 339 -5.56 -9.60 -18.99
CA LEU A 339 -4.98 -8.28 -18.74
C LEU A 339 -4.42 -7.63 -20.02
N ILE A 340 -3.77 -8.40 -20.90
CA ILE A 340 -3.22 -7.88 -22.17
C ILE A 340 -4.34 -7.30 -23.04
N ASN A 341 -5.41 -8.06 -23.25
CA ASN A 341 -6.51 -7.64 -24.11
C ASN A 341 -7.35 -6.52 -23.48
N ARG A 342 -7.55 -6.54 -22.15
CA ARG A 342 -8.25 -5.43 -21.46
C ARG A 342 -7.49 -4.11 -21.59
N VAL A 343 -6.15 -4.13 -21.43
CA VAL A 343 -5.32 -2.92 -21.61
C VAL A 343 -5.32 -2.45 -23.06
N ALA A 344 -5.21 -3.37 -24.04
CA ALA A 344 -5.31 -3.00 -25.45
C ALA A 344 -6.68 -2.38 -25.78
N ASP A 345 -7.77 -2.98 -25.31
CA ASP A 345 -9.14 -2.45 -25.50
C ASP A 345 -9.29 -1.05 -24.91
N ALA A 346 -8.77 -0.82 -23.70
CA ALA A 346 -8.84 0.49 -23.03
C ALA A 346 -8.09 1.58 -23.81
N GLY A 347 -7.02 1.20 -24.53
CA GLY A 347 -6.28 2.10 -25.41
C GLY A 347 -6.92 2.33 -26.78
N GLY A 348 -7.86 1.47 -27.20
CA GLY A 348 -8.41 1.48 -28.55
C GLY A 348 -7.31 1.42 -29.62
N ASP A 349 -7.38 2.30 -30.61
CA ASP A 349 -6.37 2.36 -31.69
C ASP A 349 -4.98 2.86 -31.25
N LEU A 350 -4.83 3.29 -29.98
CA LEU A 350 -3.55 3.77 -29.46
C LEU A 350 -2.63 2.62 -29.03
N LEU A 351 -3.18 1.47 -28.65
CA LEU A 351 -2.45 0.35 -28.05
C LEU A 351 -2.72 -0.96 -28.80
N ASP A 352 -1.66 -1.73 -29.07
CA ASP A 352 -1.77 -3.07 -29.66
C ASP A 352 -1.33 -4.12 -28.64
N ALA A 353 -2.13 -5.18 -28.47
CA ALA A 353 -1.83 -6.31 -27.59
C ALA A 353 -0.45 -6.95 -27.86
N ASN A 354 0.00 -6.93 -29.11
CA ASN A 354 1.30 -7.47 -29.51
C ASN A 354 2.48 -6.65 -28.95
N ASP A 355 2.28 -5.35 -28.74
CA ASP A 355 3.32 -4.42 -28.28
C ASP A 355 3.35 -4.26 -26.74
N ILE A 356 2.35 -4.78 -26.03
CA ILE A 356 2.31 -4.80 -24.56
C ILE A 356 3.33 -5.82 -24.03
N THR A 357 4.21 -5.39 -23.12
CA THR A 357 5.19 -6.27 -22.46
C THR A 357 4.97 -6.31 -20.94
N ILE A 358 5.81 -7.05 -20.22
CA ILE A 358 5.78 -7.12 -18.76
C ILE A 358 6.86 -6.22 -18.18
N TRP A 359 6.50 -5.41 -17.19
CA TRP A 359 7.48 -4.64 -16.45
C TRP A 359 8.25 -5.58 -15.51
N ASN A 360 9.55 -5.76 -15.74
CA ASN A 360 10.35 -6.73 -14.97
C ASN A 360 10.64 -6.29 -13.52
N TYR A 361 10.35 -5.05 -13.15
CA TYR A 361 10.75 -4.50 -11.86
C TYR A 361 10.15 -5.23 -10.65
N PRO A 362 8.84 -5.54 -10.58
CA PRO A 362 8.26 -6.29 -9.46
C PRO A 362 8.98 -7.62 -9.20
N GLU A 363 9.17 -8.46 -10.23
CA GLU A 363 9.82 -9.76 -10.06
C GLU A 363 11.30 -9.61 -9.63
N GLN A 364 12.02 -8.64 -10.21
CA GLN A 364 13.39 -8.32 -9.80
C GLN A 364 13.48 -7.89 -8.33
N GLN A 365 12.51 -7.11 -7.84
CA GLN A 365 12.46 -6.70 -6.44
C GLN A 365 12.13 -7.87 -5.51
N ILE A 366 11.20 -8.74 -5.89
CA ILE A 366 10.88 -9.96 -5.13
C ILE A 366 12.13 -10.84 -4.99
N GLU A 367 12.81 -11.11 -6.11
CA GLU A 367 14.03 -11.92 -6.13
C GLU A 367 15.15 -11.28 -5.31
N ALA A 368 15.37 -9.97 -5.47
CA ALA A 368 16.40 -9.24 -4.74
C ALA A 368 16.10 -9.13 -3.23
N ALA A 369 14.84 -9.00 -2.84
CA ALA A 369 14.41 -8.99 -1.44
C ALA A 369 14.56 -10.37 -0.78
N ALA A 370 14.39 -11.46 -1.54
CA ALA A 370 14.67 -12.81 -1.06
C ALA A 370 16.18 -13.07 -0.88
N ASN A 371 17.02 -12.38 -1.68
CA ASN A 371 18.46 -12.61 -1.76
C ASN A 371 19.30 -11.39 -1.32
N LEU A 372 18.90 -10.72 -0.23
CA LEU A 372 19.63 -9.56 0.29
C LEU A 372 21.08 -9.92 0.64
N SER A 373 22.02 -9.04 0.26
CA SER A 373 23.41 -9.09 0.73
C SER A 373 23.50 -8.92 2.25
N GLU A 374 24.58 -9.38 2.89
CA GLU A 374 24.77 -9.25 4.35
C GLU A 374 24.60 -7.79 4.84
N THR A 375 25.16 -6.83 4.10
CA THR A 375 25.00 -5.40 4.39
C THR A 375 23.53 -4.96 4.31
N ASN A 376 22.80 -5.39 3.28
CA ASN A 376 21.39 -5.04 3.14
C ASN A 376 20.50 -5.76 4.16
N GLN A 377 20.83 -7.01 4.55
CA GLN A 377 20.16 -7.71 5.64
C GLN A 377 20.31 -6.95 6.97
N GLN A 378 21.51 -6.42 7.26
CA GLN A 378 21.73 -5.61 8.45
C GLN A 378 20.91 -4.30 8.40
N ARG A 379 20.90 -3.61 7.26
CA ARG A 379 20.11 -2.38 7.05
C ARG A 379 18.61 -2.66 7.19
N PHE A 380 18.11 -3.73 6.59
CA PHE A 380 16.72 -4.18 6.70
C PHE A 380 16.35 -4.50 8.15
N ARG A 381 17.20 -5.26 8.85
CA ARG A 381 17.00 -5.58 10.28
C ARG A 381 16.91 -4.31 11.12
N ILE A 382 17.84 -3.37 10.96
CA ILE A 382 17.84 -2.11 11.70
C ILE A 382 16.55 -1.32 11.47
N ARG A 383 16.08 -1.21 10.21
CA ARG A 383 14.81 -0.54 9.89
C ARG A 383 13.61 -1.28 10.48
N SER A 384 13.65 -2.60 10.50
CA SER A 384 12.57 -3.45 11.02
C SER A 384 12.41 -3.36 12.54
N LEU A 385 13.51 -3.11 13.28
CA LEU A 385 13.51 -3.11 14.75
C LEU A 385 12.41 -2.20 15.33
N ALA A 386 12.24 -0.99 14.80
CA ALA A 386 11.25 -0.03 15.29
C ALA A 386 9.81 -0.60 15.29
N PHE A 387 9.50 -1.50 14.36
CA PHE A 387 8.16 -2.09 14.25
C PHE A 387 7.88 -3.18 15.28
N ASP A 388 8.90 -3.68 15.96
CA ASP A 388 8.77 -4.67 17.03
C ASP A 388 8.43 -4.03 18.38
N ALA A 389 8.53 -2.70 18.48
CA ALA A 389 8.15 -1.91 19.64
C ALA A 389 6.61 -1.88 19.86
N PRO A 390 6.14 -1.66 21.10
CA PRO A 390 6.92 -1.52 22.32
C PRO A 390 7.35 -2.87 22.90
N LEU A 391 8.03 -2.83 24.05
CA LEU A 391 8.35 -4.00 24.85
C LEU A 391 7.32 -4.14 25.98
N GLU A 392 6.81 -5.35 26.20
CA GLU A 392 5.96 -5.66 27.37
C GLU A 392 6.66 -6.68 28.29
N GLU A 393 6.32 -6.68 29.57
CA GLU A 393 6.83 -7.67 30.53
C GLU A 393 6.15 -9.02 30.26
N GLY A 394 6.92 -9.98 29.74
CA GLY A 394 6.50 -11.35 29.53
C GLY A 394 6.72 -12.25 30.75
N GLU A 395 6.48 -13.55 30.56
CA GLU A 395 6.67 -14.54 31.62
C GLU A 395 8.10 -14.52 32.18
N GLY A 396 8.21 -14.44 33.52
CA GLY A 396 9.50 -14.38 34.21
C GLY A 396 10.18 -13.01 34.20
N GLY A 397 9.45 -11.93 33.90
CA GLY A 397 9.95 -10.55 33.98
C GLY A 397 10.85 -10.14 32.81
N LYS A 398 10.86 -10.93 31.73
CA LYS A 398 11.63 -10.60 30.52
C LYS A 398 10.83 -9.66 29.64
N MET A 399 11.45 -8.59 29.18
CA MET A 399 10.85 -7.70 28.20
C MET A 399 10.78 -8.39 26.83
N VAL A 400 9.59 -8.43 26.22
CA VAL A 400 9.33 -9.09 24.94
C VAL A 400 8.75 -8.06 23.96
N PRO A 401 9.23 -8.00 22.70
CA PRO A 401 8.61 -7.16 21.68
C PRO A 401 7.20 -7.63 21.36
N VAL A 402 6.26 -6.69 21.26
CA VAL A 402 4.85 -7.00 20.95
C VAL A 402 4.39 -6.49 19.60
N GLY A 403 5.22 -5.73 18.87
CA GLY A 403 4.93 -5.33 17.50
C GLY A 403 3.78 -4.33 17.33
N ALA A 404 3.38 -3.62 18.39
CA ALA A 404 2.23 -2.72 18.34
C ALA A 404 2.44 -1.54 17.37
N GLN A 405 3.69 -1.14 17.12
CA GLN A 405 4.02 -0.14 16.11
C GLN A 405 3.72 -0.63 14.69
N ARG A 406 4.01 -1.90 14.38
CA ARG A 406 3.62 -2.50 13.10
C ARG A 406 2.11 -2.44 12.89
N VAL A 407 1.37 -2.83 13.92
CA VAL A 407 -0.10 -2.78 13.91
C VAL A 407 -0.61 -1.34 13.82
N ALA A 408 0.07 -0.36 14.45
CA ALA A 408 -0.27 1.05 14.31
C ALA A 408 -0.11 1.52 12.87
N ARG A 409 0.99 1.13 12.21
CA ARG A 409 1.28 1.46 10.81
C ARG A 409 0.30 0.82 9.84
N GLN A 410 -0.04 -0.45 10.04
CA GLN A 410 -1.07 -1.14 9.25
C GLN A 410 -2.43 -0.44 9.39
N ASN A 411 -2.83 -0.06 10.60
CA ASN A 411 -4.07 0.70 10.82
C ASN A 411 -4.04 2.08 10.15
N GLN A 412 -2.91 2.79 10.17
CA GLN A 412 -2.79 4.08 9.47
C GLN A 412 -3.00 3.90 7.96
N LEU A 413 -2.31 2.94 7.36
CA LEU A 413 -2.36 2.67 5.93
C LEU A 413 -3.76 2.19 5.52
N ALA A 414 -4.45 1.44 6.38
CA ALA A 414 -5.85 1.05 6.23
C ALA A 414 -6.88 2.17 6.48
N GLY A 415 -6.47 3.44 6.61
CA GLY A 415 -7.38 4.56 6.89
C GLY A 415 -7.98 4.57 8.31
N ARG A 416 -7.60 3.64 9.19
CA ARG A 416 -8.09 3.51 10.57
C ARG A 416 -7.32 4.42 11.53
N TYR A 417 -7.27 5.71 11.20
CA TYR A 417 -6.39 6.71 11.85
C TYR A 417 -6.58 6.85 13.37
N ASN A 418 -7.79 6.65 13.90
CA ASN A 418 -8.02 6.71 15.35
C ASN A 418 -7.30 5.58 16.10
N LEU A 419 -7.37 4.36 15.55
CA LEU A 419 -6.69 3.20 16.13
C LEU A 419 -5.18 3.35 16.02
N ALA A 420 -4.69 3.83 14.88
CA ALA A 420 -3.27 4.12 14.67
C ALA A 420 -2.72 5.14 15.66
N VAL A 421 -3.35 6.31 15.82
CA VAL A 421 -2.92 7.36 16.76
C VAL A 421 -2.87 6.86 18.19
N SER A 422 -3.86 6.06 18.62
CA SER A 422 -3.85 5.48 19.96
C SER A 422 -2.63 4.59 20.19
N LYS A 423 -2.26 3.75 19.21
CA LYS A 423 -1.11 2.84 19.32
C LYS A 423 0.22 3.58 19.22
N TYR A 424 0.36 4.54 18.30
CA TYR A 424 1.56 5.38 18.21
C TYR A 424 1.82 6.19 19.48
N THR A 425 0.75 6.65 20.15
CA THR A 425 0.89 7.40 21.41
C THR A 425 1.53 6.54 22.49
N LEU A 426 1.20 5.24 22.56
CA LEU A 426 1.83 4.30 23.49
C LEU A 426 3.33 4.14 23.19
N ALA A 427 3.70 3.93 21.92
CA ALA A 427 5.11 3.85 21.52
C ALA A 427 5.90 5.13 21.89
N ARG A 428 5.27 6.30 21.80
CA ARG A 428 5.89 7.57 22.24
C ARG A 428 6.08 7.67 23.76
N ILE A 429 5.13 7.17 24.55
CA ILE A 429 5.26 7.16 26.02
C ILE A 429 6.45 6.29 26.41
N ASP A 430 6.58 5.10 25.80
CA ASP A 430 7.69 4.20 26.09
C ASP A 430 9.04 4.81 25.70
N PHE A 431 9.10 5.51 24.55
CA PHE A 431 10.28 6.29 24.16
C PHE A 431 10.67 7.35 25.20
N GLN A 432 9.71 8.11 25.71
CA GLN A 432 9.97 9.13 26.74
C GLN A 432 10.43 8.51 28.05
N THR A 433 9.82 7.41 28.49
CA THR A 433 10.20 6.71 29.72
C THR A 433 11.59 6.08 29.59
N ALA A 434 11.95 5.50 28.43
CA ALA A 434 13.26 4.91 28.19
C ALA A 434 14.40 5.95 28.24
N ARG A 435 14.14 7.23 27.95
CA ARG A 435 15.11 8.32 28.12
C ARG A 435 15.44 8.62 29.59
N VAL A 436 14.57 8.24 30.53
CA VAL A 436 14.74 8.52 31.96
C VAL A 436 15.48 7.37 32.66
N GLY A 437 16.81 7.35 32.53
CA GLY A 437 17.70 6.76 33.54
C GLY A 437 17.90 5.24 33.52
N VAL A 438 17.41 4.49 32.53
CA VAL A 438 17.67 3.05 32.40
C VAL A 438 18.74 2.80 31.33
N GLU A 439 19.85 2.14 31.69
CA GLU A 439 20.83 1.67 30.71
C GLU A 439 20.25 0.49 29.92
N LEU A 440 19.67 0.79 28.76
CA LEU A 440 19.22 -0.23 27.82
C LEU A 440 20.36 -0.68 26.88
N PRO A 441 20.42 -1.96 26.50
CA PRO A 441 21.22 -2.46 25.39
C PRO A 441 21.06 -1.60 24.12
N VAL A 442 22.11 -1.51 23.31
CA VAL A 442 22.14 -0.65 22.12
C VAL A 442 20.98 -0.97 21.17
N ASP A 443 20.74 -2.24 20.87
CA ASP A 443 19.67 -2.66 19.96
C ASP A 443 18.28 -2.25 20.46
N LEU A 444 18.01 -2.39 21.76
CA LEU A 444 16.73 -1.98 22.36
C LEU A 444 16.57 -0.46 22.35
N ARG A 445 17.66 0.28 22.55
CA ARG A 445 17.66 1.74 22.46
C ARG A 445 17.42 2.21 21.03
N MET A 446 18.04 1.56 20.05
CA MET A 446 17.81 1.85 18.63
C MET A 446 16.36 1.56 18.24
N MET A 447 15.82 0.42 18.67
CA MET A 447 14.41 0.07 18.47
C MET A 447 13.48 1.13 19.06
N ILE A 448 13.61 1.45 20.35
CA ILE A 448 12.70 2.39 21.04
C ILE A 448 12.85 3.81 20.47
N ASN A 449 14.06 4.23 20.11
CA ASN A 449 14.29 5.54 19.50
C ASN A 449 13.68 5.62 18.11
N GLY A 450 13.93 4.64 17.24
CA GLY A 450 13.31 4.60 15.91
C GLY A 450 11.78 4.51 16.00
N ALA A 451 11.28 3.73 16.96
CA ALA A 451 9.87 3.61 17.24
C ALA A 451 9.21 4.96 17.62
N GLY A 452 9.82 5.66 18.58
CA GLY A 452 9.36 6.98 19.02
C GLY A 452 9.45 8.05 17.93
N ASP A 453 10.51 8.01 17.12
CA ASP A 453 10.73 8.91 15.99
C ASP A 453 9.63 8.75 14.92
N ASP A 454 9.46 7.53 14.41
CA ASP A 454 8.41 7.17 13.45
C ASP A 454 7.02 7.51 13.99
N ALA A 455 6.72 7.10 15.23
CA ALA A 455 5.41 7.33 15.84
C ALA A 455 5.07 8.82 15.95
N PHE A 456 6.07 9.69 16.18
CA PHE A 456 5.85 11.13 16.26
C PHE A 456 5.42 11.69 14.90
N TYR A 457 6.16 11.39 13.83
CA TYR A 457 5.79 11.83 12.49
C TYR A 457 4.44 11.23 12.03
N TRP A 458 4.24 9.93 12.23
CA TRP A 458 3.04 9.22 11.77
C TRP A 458 1.75 9.64 12.48
N ILE A 459 1.83 10.12 13.73
CA ILE A 459 0.71 10.80 14.38
C ILE A 459 0.30 12.06 13.62
N ALA A 460 1.26 12.87 13.16
CA ALA A 460 0.97 14.07 12.38
C ALA A 460 0.33 13.71 11.04
N ALA A 461 0.82 12.69 10.34
CA ALA A 461 0.21 12.20 9.10
C ALA A 461 -1.24 11.72 9.30
N CYS A 462 -1.51 10.97 10.38
CA CYS A 462 -2.88 10.57 10.73
C CYS A 462 -3.78 11.76 11.07
N GLN A 463 -3.25 12.80 11.71
CA GLN A 463 -4.00 14.02 12.02
C GLN A 463 -4.31 14.83 10.75
N PHE A 464 -3.37 14.88 9.80
CA PHE A 464 -3.56 15.52 8.49
C PHE A 464 -4.70 14.85 7.72
N ALA A 465 -4.67 13.52 7.61
CA ALA A 465 -5.72 12.75 6.94
C ALA A 465 -7.11 12.91 7.58
N ARG A 466 -7.17 13.41 8.82
CA ARG A 466 -8.41 13.71 9.56
C ARG A 466 -8.80 15.18 9.55
N GLY A 467 -8.12 16.01 8.76
CA GLY A 467 -8.38 17.45 8.67
C GLY A 467 -7.99 18.27 9.90
N LYS A 468 -7.12 17.75 10.79
CA LYS A 468 -6.70 18.43 12.02
C LYS A 468 -5.49 19.34 11.81
N TYR A 469 -5.53 20.18 10.76
CA TYR A 469 -4.37 20.91 10.26
C TYR A 469 -3.63 21.79 11.29
N PRO A 470 -4.29 22.54 12.19
CA PRO A 470 -3.57 23.30 13.22
C PRO A 470 -2.74 22.41 14.16
N VAL A 471 -3.27 21.22 14.50
CA VAL A 471 -2.58 20.25 15.36
C VAL A 471 -1.40 19.63 14.63
N VAL A 472 -1.53 19.38 13.33
CA VAL A 472 -0.44 18.87 12.47
C VAL A 472 0.73 19.84 12.49
N ILE A 473 0.49 21.14 12.27
CA ILE A 473 1.55 22.16 12.25
C ILE A 473 2.33 22.13 13.56
N THR A 474 1.64 22.22 14.71
CA THR A 474 2.30 22.18 16.03
C THR A 474 3.06 20.87 16.26
N THR A 475 2.50 19.73 15.82
CA THR A 475 3.14 18.41 15.96
C THR A 475 4.42 18.34 15.13
N CYS A 476 4.38 18.77 13.86
CA CYS A 476 5.52 18.80 12.97
C CYS A 476 6.61 19.79 13.42
N GLU A 477 6.24 20.99 13.90
CA GLU A 477 7.21 21.95 14.43
C GLU A 477 7.99 21.39 15.64
N ASN A 478 7.29 20.69 16.53
CA ASN A 478 7.93 20.06 17.67
C ASN A 478 8.83 18.89 17.23
N TYR A 479 8.36 18.11 16.26
CA TYR A 479 9.15 17.02 15.67
C TYR A 479 10.45 17.53 15.02
N ILE A 480 10.38 18.61 14.24
CA ILE A 480 11.54 19.24 13.60
C ILE A 480 12.54 19.74 14.65
N LYS A 481 12.07 20.31 15.77
CA LYS A 481 12.94 20.73 16.89
C LYS A 481 13.66 19.56 17.56
N GLU A 482 13.04 18.38 17.60
CA GLU A 482 13.64 17.18 18.18
C GLU A 482 14.65 16.48 17.25
N GLY A 483 14.59 16.73 15.94
CA GLY A 483 15.60 16.29 14.98
C GLY A 483 15.47 14.83 14.53
N GLY A 484 14.28 14.43 14.07
CA GLY A 484 13.99 13.06 13.63
C GLY A 484 14.34 12.74 12.17
N ALA A 485 14.09 11.49 11.73
CA ALA A 485 14.38 11.05 10.37
C ALA A 485 13.47 11.66 9.28
N TRP A 486 12.26 12.10 9.65
CA TRP A 486 11.20 12.58 8.75
C TRP A 486 11.07 14.11 8.68
N ILE A 487 12.17 14.84 8.91
CA ILE A 487 12.14 16.31 9.02
C ILE A 487 11.60 16.95 7.73
N ASP A 488 11.99 16.41 6.58
CA ASP A 488 11.67 16.99 5.29
C ASP A 488 10.20 16.75 4.96
N GLU A 489 9.71 15.55 5.24
CA GLU A 489 8.29 15.23 5.11
C GLU A 489 7.43 15.98 6.15
N ALA A 490 7.94 16.26 7.35
CA ALA A 490 7.26 17.07 8.35
C ALA A 490 7.15 18.54 7.90
N ARG A 491 8.20 19.11 7.31
CA ARG A 491 8.16 20.47 6.73
C ARG A 491 7.16 20.54 5.58
N ARG A 492 7.22 19.58 4.66
CA ARG A 492 6.23 19.48 3.57
C ARG A 492 4.81 19.39 4.13
N LEU A 493 4.57 18.59 5.17
CA LEU A 493 3.25 18.44 5.78
C LEU A 493 2.75 19.74 6.44
N ILE A 494 3.64 20.59 6.98
CA ILE A 494 3.30 21.94 7.44
C ILE A 494 2.77 22.79 6.28
N VAL A 495 3.50 22.84 5.15
CA VAL A 495 3.09 23.61 3.96
C VAL A 495 1.68 23.20 3.51
N LEU A 496 1.45 21.88 3.34
CA LEU A 496 0.14 21.36 2.95
C LEU A 496 -0.94 21.68 3.99
N SER A 497 -0.62 21.63 5.29
CA SER A 497 -1.57 21.95 6.37
C SER A 497 -1.95 23.43 6.40
N VAL A 498 -1.04 24.33 6.04
CA VAL A 498 -1.32 25.76 5.93
C VAL A 498 -2.22 26.03 4.72
N ALA A 499 -1.92 25.42 3.56
CA ALA A 499 -2.77 25.50 2.38
C ALA A 499 -4.18 24.95 2.67
N ALA A 500 -4.28 23.83 3.41
CA ALA A 500 -5.55 23.18 3.73
C ALA A 500 -6.45 24.00 4.66
N GLN A 501 -5.90 24.99 5.36
CA GLN A 501 -6.65 25.98 6.15
C GLN A 501 -7.12 27.18 5.32
N GLY A 502 -6.82 27.20 4.02
CA GLY A 502 -7.15 28.31 3.11
C GLY A 502 -6.15 29.47 3.14
N ASN A 503 -5.05 29.35 3.91
CA ASN A 503 -4.01 30.39 3.96
C ASN A 503 -2.99 30.19 2.83
N LEU A 504 -3.42 30.42 1.59
CA LEU A 504 -2.60 30.17 0.41
C LEU A 504 -1.35 31.06 0.34
N ALA A 505 -1.44 32.31 0.80
CA ALA A 505 -0.31 33.24 0.76
C ALA A 505 0.86 32.76 1.64
N GLU A 506 0.58 32.32 2.88
CA GLU A 506 1.62 31.75 3.73
C GLU A 506 2.07 30.38 3.23
N ALA A 507 1.17 29.57 2.66
CA ALA A 507 1.55 28.28 2.07
C ALA A 507 2.54 28.44 0.91
N VAL A 508 2.32 29.42 0.02
CA VAL A 508 3.24 29.75 -1.08
C VAL A 508 4.61 30.15 -0.53
N LYS A 509 4.65 31.06 0.45
CA LYS A 509 5.90 31.48 1.08
C LYS A 509 6.68 30.30 1.69
N LEU A 510 6.00 29.45 2.47
CA LEU A 510 6.64 28.27 3.06
C LEU A 510 7.08 27.25 2.02
N ALA A 511 6.33 27.12 0.92
CA ALA A 511 6.71 26.27 -0.22
C ALA A 511 7.97 26.80 -0.91
N ASP A 512 8.10 28.10 -1.12
CA ASP A 512 9.30 28.71 -1.72
C ASP A 512 10.54 28.52 -0.84
N GLU A 513 10.40 28.68 0.48
CA GLU A 513 11.46 28.40 1.45
C GLU A 513 11.89 26.92 1.38
N PHE A 514 10.94 26.00 1.30
CA PHE A 514 11.21 24.57 1.20
C PHE A 514 11.86 24.20 -0.14
N LEU A 515 11.33 24.68 -1.27
CA LEU A 515 11.83 24.40 -2.62
C LEU A 515 13.24 24.96 -2.86
N THR A 516 13.65 25.97 -2.10
CA THR A 516 15.05 26.44 -2.10
C THR A 516 16.01 25.36 -1.61
N ALA A 517 15.61 24.58 -0.61
CA ALA A 517 16.41 23.47 -0.08
C ALA A 517 16.21 22.17 -0.87
N TYR A 518 15.02 21.97 -1.45
CA TYR A 518 14.62 20.76 -2.17
C TYR A 518 14.07 21.10 -3.56
N PRO A 519 14.93 21.57 -4.49
CA PRO A 519 14.50 22.04 -5.80
C PRO A 519 13.90 20.94 -6.69
N ASN A 520 14.04 19.66 -6.31
CA ASN A 520 13.52 18.51 -7.03
C ASN A 520 12.14 18.04 -6.53
N GLU A 521 11.53 18.74 -5.56
CA GLU A 521 10.18 18.45 -5.06
C GLU A 521 9.10 18.97 -6.03
N ILE A 522 9.04 18.34 -7.20
CA ILE A 522 8.22 18.74 -8.35
C ILE A 522 6.75 18.87 -7.96
N GLY A 523 6.18 17.89 -7.27
CA GLY A 523 4.77 17.92 -6.90
C GLY A 523 4.41 19.11 -6.01
N LEU A 524 5.30 19.53 -5.10
CA LEU A 524 5.06 20.72 -4.28
C LEU A 524 5.16 22.01 -5.10
N ARG A 525 6.09 22.07 -6.07
CA ARG A 525 6.21 23.20 -7.01
C ARG A 525 4.90 23.41 -7.78
N VAL A 526 4.34 22.35 -8.34
CA VAL A 526 3.08 22.41 -9.10
C VAL A 526 1.92 22.88 -8.22
N LEU A 527 1.82 22.39 -6.98
CA LEU A 527 0.81 22.85 -6.03
C LEU A 527 1.01 24.32 -5.67
N ARG A 528 2.26 24.74 -5.41
CA ARG A 528 2.62 26.15 -5.14
C ARG A 528 2.18 27.06 -6.27
N ASP A 529 2.51 26.70 -7.51
CA ASP A 529 2.16 27.48 -8.70
C ASP A 529 0.63 27.59 -8.86
N LYS A 530 -0.12 26.51 -8.59
CA LYS A 530 -1.59 26.54 -8.55
C LYS A 530 -2.15 27.46 -7.46
N TRP A 531 -1.57 27.44 -6.26
CA TRP A 531 -2.00 28.33 -5.17
C TRP A 531 -1.72 29.80 -5.51
N GLN A 532 -0.57 30.09 -6.12
CA GLN A 532 -0.23 31.44 -6.58
C GLN A 532 -1.22 31.93 -7.63
N ALA A 533 -1.51 31.12 -8.66
CA ALA A 533 -2.48 31.49 -9.70
C ALA A 533 -3.88 31.78 -9.11
N LYS A 534 -4.30 31.04 -8.08
CA LYS A 534 -5.57 31.30 -7.39
C LYS A 534 -5.57 32.61 -6.60
N LEU A 535 -4.45 32.99 -6.00
CA LEU A 535 -4.30 34.29 -5.34
C LEU A 535 -4.35 35.44 -6.35
N ASP A 536 -3.64 35.30 -7.47
CA ASP A 536 -3.57 36.30 -8.51
C ASP A 536 -4.96 36.52 -9.16
N GLY A 537 -5.69 35.44 -9.47
CA GLY A 537 -7.03 35.52 -10.04
C GLY A 537 -8.08 36.11 -9.08
N ASN A 538 -7.91 35.96 -7.75
CA ASN A 538 -8.79 36.63 -6.78
C ASN A 538 -8.53 38.14 -6.74
N ALA A 539 -7.27 38.57 -6.83
CA ALA A 539 -6.92 39.98 -6.84
C ALA A 539 -7.45 40.71 -8.09
N GLU A 540 -7.45 40.04 -9.25
CA GLU A 540 -8.04 40.57 -10.49
C GLU A 540 -9.56 40.78 -10.35
N LYS A 541 -10.29 39.80 -9.79
CA LYS A 541 -11.75 39.91 -9.56
C LYS A 541 -12.13 41.03 -8.58
N GLU A 542 -11.39 41.17 -7.47
CA GLU A 542 -11.62 42.26 -6.51
C GLU A 542 -11.41 43.64 -7.17
N THR A 543 -10.42 43.76 -8.07
CA THR A 543 -10.17 44.99 -8.83
C THR A 543 -11.28 45.28 -9.84
N GLU A 544 -11.81 44.24 -10.50
CA GLU A 544 -12.94 44.40 -11.44
C GLU A 544 -14.22 44.82 -10.72
N GLU A 545 -14.54 44.21 -9.58
CA GLU A 545 -15.73 44.55 -8.77
C GLU A 545 -15.68 46.01 -8.28
N GLU A 546 -14.54 46.47 -7.75
CA GLU A 546 -14.34 47.86 -7.29
C GLU A 546 -14.54 48.87 -8.43
N VAL A 547 -14.07 48.58 -9.65
CA VAL A 547 -14.28 49.44 -10.82
C VAL A 547 -15.76 49.48 -11.24
N THR A 548 -16.47 48.34 -11.22
CA THR A 548 -17.92 48.34 -11.51
C THR A 548 -18.74 49.11 -10.47
N GLU A 549 -18.43 48.99 -9.18
CA GLU A 549 -19.13 49.74 -8.13
C GLU A 549 -18.90 51.25 -8.25
N GLU A 550 -17.67 51.71 -8.52
CA GLU A 550 -17.39 53.14 -8.77
C GLU A 550 -18.13 53.66 -10.02
N THR A 551 -18.26 52.84 -11.07
CA THR A 551 -18.97 53.22 -12.30
C THR A 551 -20.49 53.25 -12.10
N GLU A 552 -21.05 52.40 -11.24
CA GLU A 552 -22.48 52.42 -10.89
C GLU A 552 -22.84 53.58 -9.93
N GLU A 553 -21.94 53.93 -9.00
CA GLU A 553 -22.12 55.12 -8.16
C GLU A 553 -22.11 56.41 -8.98
N GLU A 554 -21.14 56.59 -9.90
CA GLU A 554 -21.08 57.78 -10.77
C GLU A 554 -22.33 57.92 -11.66
N ASN A 555 -22.88 56.81 -12.18
CA ASN A 555 -24.11 56.85 -12.99
C ASN A 555 -25.40 57.04 -12.18
N SER A 556 -25.35 56.90 -10.85
CA SER A 556 -26.51 57.12 -9.97
C SER A 556 -26.63 58.56 -9.45
N GLU A 557 -25.55 59.36 -9.59
CA GLU A 557 -25.51 60.78 -9.22
C GLU A 557 -25.84 61.74 -10.38
N GLU A 558 -25.92 61.26 -11.63
CA GLU A 558 -26.46 61.98 -12.80
C GLU A 558 -27.97 61.81 -12.97
#